data_AF-A0A556RTB6-F1
#
_entry.id   AF-A0A556RTB6-F1
#
_cell.length_a   1.000
_cell.length_b   1.000
_cell.length_c   1.000
_cell.angle_alpha   90.00
_cell.angle_beta   90.00
_cell.angle_gamma   90.00
#
_symmetry.space_group_name_H-M   'P 1'
#
loop_
_entity.id
_entity.type
_entity.pdbx_description
1 polymer ?
#
loop_
_entity_poly.entity_id
_entity_poly.type
_entity_poly.pdbx_seq_one_letter_code
_entity_poly.pdbx_strand_id
1 'polypeptide(L)' 'MLWGKVAEAYAPNIKKGDLLVVSGEFYVEEWTKDGVTHIKPCLRVNQIQPTKKLDTQAQQQLQAQEEPPTDFDDDIIF' A
#
# COMPACT_ATOMS: atom_id res chain seq x y z
N MET A 1 -5.85 -16.44 -7.07
CA MET A 1 -5.15 -16.92 -8.28
C MET A 1 -4.94 -15.76 -9.23
N LEU A 2 -3.72 -15.61 -9.75
CA LEU A 2 -3.35 -14.70 -10.84
C LEU A 2 -3.00 -15.56 -12.05
N TRP A 3 -3.37 -15.14 -13.25
CA TRP A 3 -3.10 -15.89 -14.49
C TRP A 3 -2.63 -14.97 -15.62
N GLY A 4 -1.89 -15.54 -16.57
CA GLY A 4 -1.47 -14.88 -17.80
C GLY A 4 -0.71 -13.57 -17.60
N LYS A 5 -0.92 -12.62 -18.52
CA LYS A 5 -0.22 -11.33 -18.56
C LYS A 5 -0.27 -10.53 -17.25
N VAL A 6 -1.36 -10.64 -16.49
CA VAL A 6 -1.52 -9.96 -15.20
C VAL A 6 -0.57 -10.56 -14.16
N ALA A 7 -0.44 -11.89 -14.12
CA ALA A 7 0.51 -12.55 -13.22
C ALA A 7 1.95 -12.13 -13.53
N GLU A 8 2.33 -12.12 -14.80
CA GLU A 8 3.66 -11.71 -15.25
C GLU A 8 3.99 -10.26 -14.91
N ALA A 9 3.01 -9.35 -15.02
CA ALA A 9 3.19 -7.94 -14.71
C ALA A 9 3.42 -7.68 -13.21
N TYR A 10 2.73 -8.42 -12.34
CA TYR A 10 2.81 -8.23 -10.89
C TYR A 10 3.91 -9.05 -10.21
N ALA A 11 4.26 -10.23 -10.76
CA ALA A 11 5.27 -11.13 -10.21
C ALA A 11 6.61 -10.47 -9.82
N PRO A 12 7.23 -9.59 -10.65
CA PRO A 12 8.52 -9.00 -10.27
C PRO A 12 8.43 -7.98 -9.12
N ASN A 13 7.24 -7.43 -8.85
CA ASN A 13 7.04 -6.30 -7.95
C ASN A 13 6.38 -6.66 -6.62
N ILE A 14 6.01 -7.94 -6.41
CA ILE A 14 5.39 -8.42 -5.19
C ILE A 14 6.34 -9.39 -4.50
N LYS A 15 6.71 -9.07 -3.26
CA LYS A 15 7.54 -9.90 -2.39
C LYS A 15 6.72 -10.36 -1.18
N LYS A 16 7.20 -11.43 -0.55
CA LYS A 16 6.62 -11.91 0.70
C LYS A 16 6.70 -10.80 1.75
N GLY A 17 5.58 -10.49 2.38
CA GLY A 17 5.46 -9.47 3.43
C GLY A 17 4.96 -8.11 2.93
N ASP A 18 4.77 -7.93 1.62
CA ASP A 18 4.19 -6.71 1.09
C ASP A 18 2.72 -6.57 1.50
N LEU A 19 2.35 -5.37 1.94
CA LEU A 19 0.96 -5.01 2.18
C LEU A 19 0.34 -4.58 0.85
N LEU A 20 -0.73 -5.26 0.47
CA LEU A 20 -1.41 -5.10 -0.81
C LEU A 20 -2.92 -5.06 -0.60
N VAL A 21 -3.60 -4.25 -1.39
CA VAL A 21 -5.05 -4.36 -1.58
C VAL A 21 -5.27 -5.18 -2.85
N VAL A 22 -6.11 -6.21 -2.75
CA VAL A 22 -6.42 -7.13 -3.85
C VAL A 22 -7.91 -7.13 -4.08
N SER A 23 -8.35 -6.96 -5.33
CA SER A 23 -9.75 -7.08 -5.73
C SER A 23 -9.93 -8.13 -6.82
N GLY A 24 -11.10 -8.74 -6.84
CA GLY A 24 -11.36 -9.88 -7.70
C GLY A 24 -12.68 -10.58 -7.41
N GLU A 25 -12.84 -11.75 -8.02
CA GLU A 25 -14.02 -12.59 -7.89
C GLU A 25 -13.76 -13.72 -6.91
N PHE A 26 -14.64 -13.86 -5.92
CA PHE A 26 -14.58 -14.95 -4.96
C PHE A 26 -15.22 -16.21 -5.55
N TYR A 27 -14.54 -17.34 -5.41
CA TYR A 27 -15.06 -18.65 -5.80
C TYR A 27 -14.51 -19.73 -4.88
N VAL A 28 -15.14 -20.89 -4.88
CA VAL A 28 -14.71 -22.04 -4.09
C VAL A 28 -14.26 -23.13 -5.04
N GLU A 29 -13.02 -23.58 -4.90
CA GLU A 29 -12.54 -24.77 -5.60
C GLU A 29 -12.92 -26.00 -4.77
N GLU A 30 -13.61 -26.94 -5.41
CA GLU A 30 -13.89 -28.25 -4.85
C GLU A 30 -13.25 -29.31 -5.75
N TRP A 31 -12.52 -30.24 -5.14
CA TRP A 31 -11.95 -31.38 -5.85
C TRP A 31 -11.91 -32.61 -4.96
N THR A 32 -11.98 -33.78 -5.58
CA THR A 32 -11.84 -35.06 -4.88
C THR A 32 -10.44 -35.61 -5.09
N LYS A 33 -9.78 -36.03 -4.00
CA LYS A 33 -8.51 -36.73 -4.03
C LYS A 33 -8.56 -37.88 -3.03
N ASP A 34 -8.20 -39.08 -3.49
CA ASP A 34 -8.19 -40.30 -2.65
C ASP A 34 -9.52 -40.57 -1.94
N GLY A 35 -10.65 -40.26 -2.61
CA GLY A 35 -12.00 -40.41 -2.06
C GLY A 35 -12.42 -39.32 -1.06
N VAL A 36 -11.55 -38.36 -0.75
CA VAL A 36 -11.85 -37.23 0.13
C VAL A 36 -12.14 -35.99 -0.70
N THR A 37 -13.27 -35.33 -0.41
CA THR A 37 -13.61 -34.03 -0.98
C THR A 37 -12.87 -32.93 -0.23
N HIS A 38 -12.12 -32.13 -0.97
CA HIS A 38 -11.43 -30.95 -0.48
C HIS A 38 -12.11 -29.69 -1.01
N ILE A 39 -12.15 -28.66 -0.16
CA ILE A 39 -12.76 -27.37 -0.47
C ILE A 39 -11.72 -26.29 -0.16
N LYS A 40 -11.54 -25.34 -1.09
CA LYS A 40 -10.63 -24.22 -0.91
C LYS A 40 -11.26 -22.90 -1.39
N PRO A 41 -11.49 -21.94 -0.49
CA PRO A 41 -11.89 -20.59 -0.89
C PRO A 41 -10.76 -19.92 -1.66
N CYS A 42 -11.09 -19.36 -2.82
CA CYS A 42 -10.15 -18.73 -3.73
C CYS A 42 -10.66 -17.36 -4.19
N LEU A 43 -9.73 -16.45 -4.45
CA LEU A 43 -10.02 -15.16 -5.08
C LEU A 43 -9.34 -15.11 -6.44
N ARG A 44 -10.09 -15.01 -7.53
CA ARG A 44 -9.54 -14.73 -8.86
C ARG A 44 -9.21 -13.25 -8.93
N VAL A 45 -7.93 -12.93 -9.03
CA VAL A 45 -7.45 -11.55 -8.90
C VAL A 45 -7.63 -10.82 -10.22
N ASN A 46 -8.31 -9.67 -10.16
CA ASN A 46 -8.46 -8.76 -11.29
C ASN A 46 -7.51 -7.57 -11.16
N GLN A 47 -7.28 -7.06 -9.94
CA GLN A 47 -6.43 -5.91 -9.70
C GLN A 47 -5.68 -6.02 -8.36
N ILE A 48 -4.44 -5.53 -8.34
CA ILE A 48 -3.62 -5.38 -7.14
C ILE A 48 -3.17 -3.92 -7.02
N GLN A 49 -3.32 -3.35 -5.83
CA GLN A 49 -2.84 -2.02 -5.48
C GLN A 49 -1.84 -2.13 -4.32
N PRO A 50 -0.57 -1.76 -4.52
CA PRO A 50 0.38 -1.65 -3.41
C PRO A 50 -0.09 -0.56 -2.45
N THR A 51 -0.17 -0.88 -1.16
CA THR A 51 -0.31 0.19 -0.16
C THR A 51 1.07 0.81 -0.02
N LYS A 52 1.26 2.04 -0.49
CA LYS A 52 2.45 2.81 -0.11
C LYS A 52 2.46 2.81 1.42
N LYS A 53 3.52 2.30 2.04
CA LYS A 53 3.74 2.56 3.46
C LYS A 53 3.69 4.08 3.59
N LEU A 54 2.80 4.59 4.45
CA LEU A 54 2.98 5.93 5.01
C LEU A 54 4.22 5.86 5.92
N ASP A 55 5.39 5.70 5.32
CA ASP A 55 6.66 5.95 5.98
C ASP A 55 6.97 7.44 5.72
N THR A 56 6.33 8.27 6.54
CA THR A 56 6.75 9.58 7.07
C THR A 56 7.74 10.40 6.22
N GLN A 57 7.26 11.30 5.33
CA GLN A 57 8.08 12.44 4.84
C GLN A 57 7.34 13.56 4.06
N ALA A 58 6.02 13.71 4.18
CA ALA A 58 5.26 14.79 3.53
C ALA A 58 4.95 15.97 4.48
N GLN A 59 5.83 16.30 5.43
CA GLN A 59 5.63 17.41 6.37
C GLN A 59 6.85 18.33 6.58
N GLN A 60 7.91 18.24 5.76
CA GLN A 60 9.12 19.09 5.94
C GLN A 60 9.45 20.08 4.82
N GLN A 61 8.52 20.41 3.91
CA GLN A 61 8.77 21.43 2.88
C GLN A 61 7.76 22.59 2.82
N LEU A 62 7.18 22.98 3.96
CA LEU A 62 6.32 24.18 4.03
C LEU A 62 6.71 25.22 5.10
N GLN A 63 7.90 25.15 5.70
CA GLN A 63 8.31 26.15 6.71
C GLN A 63 9.74 26.67 6.51
N ALA A 64 10.10 27.00 5.27
CA ALA A 64 11.32 27.74 4.98
C ALA A 64 11.02 28.93 4.05
N GLN A 65 9.98 29.71 4.35
CA GLN A 65 9.87 31.08 3.82
C GLN A 65 8.84 31.89 4.60
N GLU A 66 9.29 32.57 5.66
CA GLU A 66 8.79 33.88 6.12
C GLU A 66 9.65 34.32 7.31
N GLU A 67 10.71 35.06 7.04
CA GLU A 67 11.23 36.02 8.02
C GLU A 67 10.34 37.27 7.93
N PRO A 68 9.61 37.65 8.99
CA PRO A 68 9.36 39.04 9.27
C PRO A 68 10.52 39.59 10.12
N PRO A 69 11.16 40.71 9.74
CA PRO A 69 12.07 41.41 10.63
C PRO A 69 11.22 42.07 11.70
N THR A 70 11.13 41.47 12.89
CA THR A 70 10.64 42.19 14.06
C THR A 70 11.85 42.73 14.81
N ASP A 71 12.08 44.03 14.59
CA ASP A 71 12.73 44.95 15.51
C ASP A 71 12.48 44.52 16.96
N PHE A 72 13.53 44.11 17.66
CA PHE A 72 13.55 44.03 19.11
C PHE A 72 14.19 45.31 19.66
N ASP A 73 13.75 46.45 19.11
CA ASP A 73 14.15 47.80 19.49
C ASP A 73 13.00 48.47 20.28
N ASP A 74 12.53 47.77 21.32
CA ASP A 74 11.63 48.34 22.34
C ASP A 74 12.31 48.19 23.72
N ASP A 75 13.19 49.14 24.00
CA ASP A 75 13.34 49.83 25.28
C ASP A 75 12.98 49.05 26.57
N ILE A 76 13.95 48.30 27.10
CA ILE A 76 13.99 48.00 28.54
C ILE A 76 14.39 49.29 29.27
N ILE A 77 13.38 50.07 29.67
CA ILE A 77 13.55 51.21 30.59
C ILE A 77 13.80 50.64 32.00
N PHE A 78 14.93 51.03 32.62
CA PHE A 78 15.20 50.88 34.06
C PHE A 78 14.43 51.90 34.89
#